data_AF-A0A529VHA9-F1
#
_entry.id   AF-A0A529VHA9-F1
#
_cell.length_a   1.000
_cell.length_b   1.000
_cell.length_c   1.000
_cell.angle_alpha   90.00
_cell.angle_beta   90.00
_cell.angle_gamma   90.00
#
_symmetry.space_group_name_H-M   'P 1'
#
loop_
_entity.id
_entity.type
_entity.pdbx_description
1 polymer ?
#
loop_
_entity_poly.entity_id
_entity_poly.type
_entity_poly.pdbx_seq_one_letter_code
_entity_poly.pdbx_strand_id
1 'polypeptide(L)'
;IKKIDVKKAQAMPGVVGVLTGKELKADGIGNLICGWMIHSKDGTPMKMGAWSPLAVDKVRYVGDAVVIVVADTKGQARDAAEAVEITYKELKAAHVTRMKIVNNRLVPNAMEPRAALGHYDKAEDHYTCWTTSQNPHVARLVMSAFYNVAPENKLRVIAPDVGGGFGSKIYIYPEEIVCLWASKKTGVPVKWVADRTESFLADAHGRDHVSTVEMAFDKDNRITALKVDTIANLGAYMSLFSSCVPTYLYATLLSGQYNIPAIHANVRAVYTNT
;
A
#
# COMPACT_ATOMS: atom_id res chain seq x y z
N ILE A 1 -17.59 17.53 -14.63
CA ILE A 1 -16.56 17.87 -15.63
C ILE A 1 -17.06 19.10 -16.39
N LYS A 2 -16.35 20.23 -16.38
CA LYS A 2 -16.74 21.44 -17.14
C LYS A 2 -16.21 21.42 -18.56
N LYS A 3 -14.93 21.07 -18.73
CA LYS A 3 -14.23 21.06 -20.00
C LYS A 3 -13.16 19.99 -19.97
N ILE A 4 -12.97 19.31 -21.10
CA ILE A 4 -11.82 18.46 -21.37
C ILE A 4 -11.17 19.06 -22.61
N ASP A 5 -9.91 19.49 -22.51
CA ASP A 5 -9.11 19.97 -23.63
C ASP A 5 -8.05 18.92 -23.99
N VAL A 6 -8.23 18.32 -25.17
CA VAL A 6 -7.40 17.22 -25.66
C VAL A 6 -6.46 17.66 -26.78
N LYS A 7 -6.53 18.92 -27.23
CA LYS A 7 -5.86 19.37 -28.47
C LYS A 7 -4.35 19.21 -28.42
N LYS A 8 -3.75 19.55 -27.28
CA LYS A 8 -2.29 19.42 -27.07
C LYS A 8 -1.86 17.96 -27.12
N ALA A 9 -2.58 17.09 -26.39
CA ALA A 9 -2.33 15.66 -26.39
C ALA A 9 -2.47 15.04 -27.79
N GLN A 10 -3.52 15.42 -28.54
CA GLN A 10 -3.76 14.92 -29.90
C GLN A 10 -2.65 15.30 -30.91
N ALA A 11 -1.96 16.42 -30.69
CA ALA A 11 -0.89 16.87 -31.56
C ALA A 11 0.49 16.27 -31.23
N MET A 12 0.61 15.46 -30.17
CA MET A 12 1.89 14.90 -29.75
C MET A 12 2.35 13.75 -30.65
N PRO A 13 3.68 13.60 -30.91
CA PRO A 13 4.20 12.54 -31.76
C PRO A 13 3.82 11.14 -31.28
N GLY A 14 3.30 10.33 -32.20
CA GLY A 14 2.90 8.95 -31.95
C GLY A 14 1.54 8.79 -31.26
N VAL A 15 0.79 9.87 -31.01
CA VAL A 15 -0.59 9.75 -30.50
C VAL A 15 -1.53 9.36 -31.64
N VAL A 16 -2.26 8.26 -31.44
CA VAL A 16 -3.23 7.70 -32.38
C VAL A 16 -4.64 8.22 -32.09
N GLY A 17 -4.99 8.41 -30.81
CA GLY A 17 -6.30 8.90 -30.43
C GLY A 17 -6.40 9.31 -28.96
N VAL A 18 -7.24 10.30 -28.69
CA VAL A 18 -7.63 10.73 -27.34
C VAL A 18 -9.15 10.74 -27.28
N LEU A 19 -9.74 9.84 -26.52
CA LEU A 19 -11.19 9.61 -26.46
C LEU A 19 -11.73 9.83 -25.05
N THR A 20 -12.96 10.31 -24.94
CA THR A 20 -13.62 10.62 -23.66
C THR A 20 -14.88 9.78 -23.46
N GLY A 21 -15.52 9.92 -22.30
CA GLY A 21 -16.83 9.30 -22.05
C GLY A 21 -17.93 9.76 -23.01
N LYS A 22 -17.76 10.89 -23.72
CA LYS A 22 -18.76 11.36 -24.70
C LYS A 22 -18.79 10.50 -25.95
N GLU A 23 -17.62 10.17 -26.51
CA GLU A 23 -17.49 9.27 -27.65
C GLU A 23 -17.99 7.88 -27.28
N LEU A 24 -17.57 7.35 -26.13
CA LEU A 24 -18.02 6.04 -25.61
C LEU A 24 -19.56 5.94 -25.54
N LYS A 25 -20.21 7.01 -25.05
CA LYS A 25 -21.67 7.08 -24.97
C LYS A 25 -22.33 7.24 -26.34
N ALA A 26 -21.72 8.02 -27.25
CA ALA A 26 -22.23 8.21 -28.61
C ALA A 26 -22.21 6.90 -29.41
N ASP A 27 -21.20 6.05 -29.17
CA ASP A 27 -21.07 4.72 -29.78
C ASP A 27 -21.99 3.67 -29.13
N GLY A 28 -22.83 4.05 -28.16
CA GLY A 28 -23.82 3.16 -27.53
C GLY A 28 -23.23 2.18 -26.51
N ILE A 29 -22.00 2.36 -26.07
CA ILE A 29 -21.38 1.51 -25.05
C ILE A 29 -22.05 1.77 -23.70
N GLY A 30 -22.58 0.69 -23.09
CA GLY A 30 -23.37 0.74 -21.87
C GLY A 30 -22.57 0.89 -20.57
N ASN A 31 -23.30 0.97 -19.46
CA ASN A 31 -22.71 0.98 -18.13
C ASN A 31 -22.20 -0.41 -17.72
N LEU A 32 -21.21 -0.43 -16.84
CA LEU A 32 -20.80 -1.62 -16.10
C LEU A 32 -21.96 -2.08 -15.20
N ILE A 33 -22.23 -3.39 -15.23
CA ILE A 33 -23.30 -4.01 -14.45
C ILE A 33 -22.75 -4.55 -13.11
N CYS A 34 -23.61 -4.58 -12.08
CA CYS A 34 -23.37 -5.45 -10.93
C CYS A 34 -23.84 -6.86 -11.30
N GLY A 35 -22.92 -7.83 -11.28
CA GLY A 35 -23.21 -9.22 -11.67
C GLY A 35 -24.13 -9.97 -10.70
N TRP A 36 -24.40 -9.43 -9.50
CA TRP A 36 -25.26 -10.06 -8.50
C TRP A 36 -26.42 -9.14 -8.11
N MET A 37 -27.59 -9.38 -8.71
CA MET A 37 -28.79 -8.61 -8.44
C MET A 37 -29.42 -9.04 -7.10
N ILE A 38 -29.70 -8.07 -6.24
CA ILE A 38 -30.41 -8.27 -4.97
C ILE A 38 -31.70 -7.45 -4.93
N HIS A 39 -32.66 -7.91 -4.14
CA HIS A 39 -33.93 -7.22 -3.90
C HIS A 39 -33.99 -6.72 -2.45
N SER A 40 -34.63 -5.57 -2.26
CA SER A 40 -35.01 -5.04 -0.96
C SER A 40 -36.08 -5.92 -0.31
N LYS A 41 -36.30 -5.76 1.00
CA LYS A 41 -37.33 -6.54 1.75
C LYS A 41 -38.76 -6.34 1.23
N ASP A 42 -39.02 -5.21 0.60
CA ASP A 42 -40.29 -4.86 -0.05
C ASP A 42 -40.40 -5.41 -1.49
N GLY A 43 -39.41 -6.19 -1.95
CA GLY A 43 -39.37 -6.78 -3.28
C GLY A 43 -38.87 -5.83 -4.38
N THR A 44 -38.54 -4.58 -4.07
CA THR A 44 -38.00 -3.65 -5.08
C THR A 44 -36.57 -4.05 -5.46
N PRO A 45 -36.18 -3.96 -6.74
CA PRO A 45 -34.82 -4.30 -7.18
C PRO A 45 -33.81 -3.27 -6.65
N MET A 46 -32.56 -3.70 -6.46
CA MET A 46 -31.46 -2.80 -6.14
C MET A 46 -31.37 -1.63 -7.13
N LYS A 47 -31.09 -0.42 -6.62
CA LYS A 47 -30.84 0.75 -7.47
C LYS A 47 -29.43 0.68 -8.04
N MET A 48 -29.30 0.16 -9.25
CA MET A 48 -28.03 0.18 -9.98
C MET A 48 -27.82 1.59 -10.57
N GLY A 49 -26.87 2.35 -10.01
CA GLY A 49 -26.48 3.64 -10.57
C GLY A 49 -25.74 3.47 -11.90
N ALA A 50 -25.84 4.47 -12.78
CA ALA A 50 -25.06 4.49 -14.02
C ALA A 50 -23.55 4.59 -13.73
N TRP A 51 -22.83 3.47 -13.94
CA TRP A 51 -21.38 3.38 -13.86
C TRP A 51 -20.78 3.20 -15.27
N SER A 52 -20.44 4.32 -15.89
CA SER A 52 -19.81 4.33 -17.22
C SER A 52 -18.32 3.96 -17.11
N PRO A 53 -17.74 3.22 -18.08
CA PRO A 53 -16.30 2.92 -18.10
C PRO A 53 -15.41 4.18 -18.14
N LEU A 54 -15.89 5.25 -18.77
CA LEU A 54 -15.31 6.59 -18.71
C LEU A 54 -16.36 7.59 -18.23
N ALA A 55 -15.98 8.48 -17.30
CA ALA A 55 -16.83 9.52 -16.76
C ALA A 55 -17.29 10.49 -17.85
N VAL A 56 -18.61 10.68 -17.97
CA VAL A 56 -19.22 11.54 -19.00
C VAL A 56 -19.39 12.97 -18.47
N ASP A 57 -20.20 13.13 -17.42
CA ASP A 57 -20.60 14.46 -16.93
C ASP A 57 -19.96 14.81 -15.58
N LYS A 58 -19.72 13.81 -14.74
CA LYS A 58 -19.21 13.97 -13.38
C LYS A 58 -18.33 12.78 -13.02
N VAL A 59 -17.23 13.09 -12.33
CA VAL A 59 -16.42 12.11 -11.61
C VAL A 59 -17.00 11.94 -10.22
N ARG A 60 -16.98 10.72 -9.68
CA ARG A 60 -17.53 10.40 -8.36
C ARG A 60 -16.47 10.11 -7.31
N TYR A 61 -15.26 9.77 -7.76
CA TYR A 61 -14.09 9.52 -6.92
C TYR A 61 -12.84 9.94 -7.69
N VAL A 62 -11.72 10.13 -7.00
CA VAL A 62 -10.44 10.39 -7.66
C VAL A 62 -9.89 9.05 -8.15
N GLY A 63 -9.49 8.99 -9.43
CA GLY A 63 -9.22 7.74 -10.14
C GLY A 63 -10.39 7.26 -11.00
N ASP A 64 -11.53 7.94 -10.96
CA ASP A 64 -12.62 7.76 -11.93
C ASP A 64 -12.10 8.18 -13.31
N ALA A 65 -12.03 7.22 -14.24
CA ALA A 65 -11.36 7.41 -15.53
C ALA A 65 -12.13 8.41 -16.39
N VAL A 66 -11.47 9.43 -16.95
CA VAL A 66 -12.14 10.51 -17.70
C VAL A 66 -11.80 10.49 -19.19
N VAL A 67 -10.58 10.10 -19.52
CA VAL A 67 -10.03 10.10 -20.88
C VAL A 67 -9.15 8.87 -21.05
N ILE A 68 -9.15 8.29 -22.24
CA ILE A 68 -8.17 7.29 -22.67
C ILE A 68 -7.29 7.88 -23.77
N VAL A 69 -5.98 7.65 -23.68
CA VAL A 69 -4.99 8.03 -24.69
C VAL A 69 -4.39 6.78 -25.29
N VAL A 70 -4.40 6.70 -26.62
CA VAL A 70 -3.82 5.63 -27.41
C VAL A 70 -2.66 6.21 -28.22
N ALA A 71 -1.50 5.58 -28.14
CA ALA A 71 -0.27 6.00 -28.83
C ALA A 71 0.58 4.78 -29.21
N ASP A 72 1.57 4.98 -30.08
CA ASP A 72 2.47 3.93 -30.58
C ASP A 72 3.25 3.24 -29.46
N THR A 73 3.57 3.97 -28.39
CA THR A 73 4.23 3.43 -27.20
C THR A 73 3.56 3.86 -25.92
N LYS A 74 3.75 3.06 -24.86
CA LYS A 74 3.31 3.38 -23.50
C LYS A 74 3.88 4.70 -22.98
N GLY A 75 5.11 5.04 -23.35
CA GLY A 75 5.76 6.31 -22.97
C GLY A 75 4.99 7.49 -23.56
N GLN A 76 4.80 7.48 -24.89
CA GLN A 76 4.04 8.50 -25.59
C GLN A 76 2.59 8.63 -25.09
N ALA A 77 1.92 7.51 -24.79
CA ALA A 77 0.56 7.54 -24.24
C ALA A 77 0.52 8.22 -22.86
N ARG A 78 1.51 7.99 -22.01
CA ARG A 78 1.63 8.66 -20.70
C ARG A 78 1.90 10.15 -20.85
N ASP A 79 2.89 10.50 -21.67
CA ASP A 79 3.26 11.90 -21.89
C ASP A 79 2.07 12.70 -22.46
N ALA A 80 1.31 12.09 -23.38
CA ALA A 80 0.11 12.71 -23.94
C ALA A 80 -1.07 12.73 -22.95
N ALA A 81 -1.22 11.75 -22.06
CA ALA A 81 -2.21 11.80 -20.98
C ALA A 81 -1.96 12.97 -20.01
N GLU A 82 -0.70 13.26 -19.68
CA GLU A 82 -0.30 14.43 -18.88
C GLU A 82 -0.57 15.76 -19.59
N ALA A 83 -0.67 15.75 -20.93
CA ALA A 83 -0.98 16.94 -21.73
C ALA A 83 -2.49 17.20 -21.90
N VAL A 84 -3.36 16.32 -21.38
CA VAL A 84 -4.82 16.54 -21.37
C VAL A 84 -5.19 17.47 -20.22
N GLU A 85 -5.84 18.59 -20.52
CA GLU A 85 -6.29 19.53 -19.49
C GLU A 85 -7.77 19.34 -19.18
N ILE A 86 -8.09 19.01 -17.92
CA ILE A 86 -9.48 18.80 -17.50
C ILE A 86 -9.87 19.87 -16.49
N THR A 87 -10.87 20.67 -16.85
CA THR A 87 -11.49 21.62 -15.92
C THR A 87 -12.65 20.95 -15.20
N TYR A 88 -12.59 20.90 -13.88
CA TYR A 88 -13.69 20.43 -13.04
C TYR A 88 -14.52 21.60 -12.50
N LYS A 89 -15.82 21.37 -12.29
CA LYS A 89 -16.62 22.12 -11.32
C LYS A 89 -16.76 21.22 -10.13
N GLU A 90 -16.10 21.55 -9.05
CA GLU A 90 -16.31 20.86 -7.79
C GLU A 90 -17.80 20.95 -7.41
N LEU A 91 -18.36 19.82 -6.99
CA LEU A 91 -19.70 19.83 -6.42
C LEU A 91 -19.62 20.55 -5.08
N LYS A 92 -20.63 21.37 -4.78
CA LYS A 92 -20.61 22.21 -3.57
C LYS A 92 -20.57 21.33 -2.33
N ALA A 93 -19.49 21.41 -1.55
CA ALA A 93 -19.51 21.14 -0.12
C ALA A 93 -19.93 22.43 0.60
N ALA A 94 -20.71 22.31 1.67
CA ALA A 94 -21.06 23.49 2.48
C ALA A 94 -19.85 23.96 3.28
N HIS A 95 -18.98 23.03 3.68
CA HIS A 95 -17.74 23.32 4.39
C HIS A 95 -16.66 22.31 4.02
N VAL A 96 -15.39 22.76 3.96
CA VAL A 96 -14.22 21.90 3.83
C VAL A 96 -13.21 22.31 4.88
N THR A 97 -12.77 21.35 5.69
CA THR A 97 -11.68 21.53 6.63
C THR A 97 -10.43 20.86 6.08
N ARG A 98 -9.29 21.53 6.19
CA ARG A 98 -7.97 21.01 5.79
C ARG A 98 -7.02 21.03 6.98
N MET A 99 -6.25 19.96 7.14
CA MET A 99 -5.23 19.85 8.18
C MET A 99 -3.97 19.17 7.64
N LYS A 100 -2.80 19.64 8.08
CA LYS A 100 -1.53 18.94 7.91
C LYS A 100 -1.22 18.21 9.21
N ILE A 101 -0.95 16.91 9.13
CA ILE A 101 -0.67 16.04 10.27
C ILE A 101 0.72 15.43 10.06
N VAL A 102 1.56 15.53 11.09
CA VAL A 102 2.83 14.81 11.16
C VAL A 102 2.65 13.68 12.17
N ASN A 103 2.78 12.44 11.70
CA ASN A 103 2.78 11.25 12.52
C ASN A 103 4.22 10.78 12.66
N ASN A 104 4.85 11.17 13.76
CA ASN A 104 6.29 10.99 13.98
C ASN A 104 6.69 9.52 13.89
N ARG A 105 7.92 9.27 13.45
CA ARG A 105 8.56 7.96 13.50
C ARG A 105 8.60 7.45 14.95
N LEU A 106 8.24 6.19 15.14
CA LEU A 106 8.26 5.52 16.44
C LEU A 106 8.88 4.13 16.34
N VAL A 107 9.60 3.74 17.37
CA VAL A 107 10.07 2.37 17.56
C VAL A 107 9.07 1.59 18.44
N PRO A 108 8.77 0.32 18.17
CA PRO A 108 7.82 -0.46 18.98
C PRO A 108 8.29 -0.77 20.41
N ASN A 109 9.61 -0.78 20.64
CA ASN A 109 10.27 -0.88 21.94
C ASN A 109 9.78 -2.03 22.85
N ALA A 110 9.71 -3.25 22.32
CA ALA A 110 9.39 -4.45 23.11
C ALA A 110 10.37 -4.61 24.29
N MET A 111 9.89 -5.07 25.45
CA MET A 111 10.74 -5.22 26.66
C MET A 111 11.88 -6.22 26.43
N GLU A 112 11.63 -7.28 25.68
CA GLU A 112 12.65 -8.18 25.16
C GLU A 112 13.18 -7.66 23.80
N PRO A 113 14.48 -7.37 23.66
CA PRO A 113 15.12 -7.10 22.37
C PRO A 113 14.98 -8.27 21.37
N ARG A 114 15.42 -8.07 20.12
CA ARG A 114 15.49 -9.17 19.16
C ARG A 114 16.60 -10.15 19.52
N ALA A 115 16.37 -11.43 19.25
CA ALA A 115 17.39 -12.47 19.38
C ALA A 115 17.21 -13.55 18.32
N ALA A 116 18.33 -14.14 17.90
CA ALA A 116 18.37 -15.26 16.98
C ALA A 116 19.45 -16.27 17.40
N LEU A 117 19.17 -17.55 17.19
CA LEU A 117 20.11 -18.65 17.33
C LEU A 117 20.02 -19.50 16.08
N GLY A 118 21.08 -19.52 15.29
CA GLY A 118 21.21 -20.39 14.13
C GLY A 118 22.01 -21.64 14.49
N HIS A 119 21.54 -22.80 14.05
CA HIS A 119 22.26 -24.06 14.14
C HIS A 119 22.18 -24.81 12.81
N TYR A 120 23.32 -25.14 12.24
CA TYR A 120 23.42 -26.07 11.12
C TYR A 120 23.94 -27.43 11.61
N ASP A 121 23.11 -28.46 11.46
CA ASP A 121 23.50 -29.85 11.69
C ASP A 121 24.09 -30.43 10.40
N LYS A 122 25.39 -30.76 10.45
CA LYS A 122 26.12 -31.34 9.31
C LYS A 122 25.72 -32.78 9.03
N ALA A 123 25.30 -33.55 10.02
CA ALA A 123 24.93 -34.96 9.84
C ALA A 123 23.62 -35.08 9.06
N GLU A 124 22.64 -34.23 9.39
CA GLU A 124 21.30 -34.23 8.78
C GLU A 124 21.17 -33.28 7.57
N ASP A 125 22.20 -32.45 7.33
CA ASP A 125 22.17 -31.31 6.41
C ASP A 125 20.90 -30.46 6.64
N HIS A 126 20.73 -30.01 7.88
CA HIS A 126 19.51 -29.36 8.33
C HIS A 126 19.78 -28.11 9.17
N TYR A 127 19.01 -27.05 8.94
CA TYR A 127 19.11 -25.79 9.65
C TYR A 127 17.98 -25.65 10.67
N THR A 128 18.31 -25.18 11.86
CA THR A 128 17.32 -24.74 12.85
C THR A 128 17.61 -23.31 13.27
N CYS A 129 16.61 -22.45 13.20
CA CYS A 129 16.63 -21.08 13.68
C CYS A 129 15.65 -20.94 14.84
N TRP A 130 16.14 -20.56 16.01
CA TRP A 130 15.29 -20.02 17.06
C TRP A 130 15.35 -18.50 16.97
N THR A 131 14.20 -17.84 16.85
CA THR A 131 14.13 -16.37 16.77
C THR A 131 12.92 -15.86 17.53
N THR A 132 13.05 -14.66 18.09
CA THR A 132 11.95 -13.91 18.69
C THR A 132 10.99 -13.41 17.60
N SER A 133 10.20 -14.31 16.99
CA SER A 133 9.34 -13.99 15.84
C SER A 133 7.85 -14.04 16.17
N GLN A 134 7.07 -13.16 15.54
CA GLN A 134 5.61 -13.21 15.56
C GLN A 134 5.01 -14.18 14.53
N ASN A 135 5.80 -14.63 13.55
CA ASN A 135 5.32 -15.49 12.47
C ASN A 135 6.42 -16.41 11.94
N PRO A 136 6.79 -17.47 12.68
CA PRO A 136 7.88 -18.36 12.31
C PRO A 136 7.63 -19.12 11.00
N HIS A 137 6.37 -19.38 10.63
CA HIS A 137 6.04 -20.03 9.35
C HIS A 137 6.32 -19.12 8.16
N VAL A 138 5.94 -17.84 8.22
CA VAL A 138 6.30 -16.87 7.18
C VAL A 138 7.80 -16.64 7.15
N ALA A 139 8.48 -16.59 8.30
CA ALA A 139 9.94 -16.50 8.34
C ALA A 139 10.60 -17.69 7.61
N ARG A 140 10.13 -18.93 7.87
CA ARG A 140 10.62 -20.13 7.17
C ARG A 140 10.42 -20.04 5.66
N LEU A 141 9.24 -19.63 5.21
CA LEU A 141 8.93 -19.44 3.79
C LEU A 141 9.85 -18.40 3.16
N VAL A 142 10.00 -17.23 3.81
CA VAL A 142 10.75 -16.11 3.21
C VAL A 142 12.25 -16.41 3.17
N MET A 143 12.79 -16.93 4.27
CA MET A 143 14.21 -17.28 4.37
C MET A 143 14.59 -18.38 3.37
N SER A 144 13.69 -19.32 3.08
CA SER A 144 13.93 -20.36 2.07
C SER A 144 13.70 -19.87 0.65
N ALA A 145 12.50 -19.40 0.32
CA ALA A 145 12.09 -19.11 -1.05
C ALA A 145 12.69 -17.82 -1.63
N PHE A 146 12.96 -16.82 -0.80
CA PHE A 146 13.41 -15.50 -1.29
C PHE A 146 14.84 -15.15 -0.88
N TYR A 147 15.31 -15.61 0.28
CA TYR A 147 16.66 -15.30 0.75
C TYR A 147 17.68 -16.42 0.53
N ASN A 148 17.22 -17.57 0.01
CA ASN A 148 18.07 -18.71 -0.36
C ASN A 148 18.98 -19.17 0.79
N VAL A 149 18.46 -19.14 2.03
CA VAL A 149 19.21 -19.62 3.20
C VAL A 149 19.38 -21.13 3.16
N ALA A 150 18.27 -21.83 2.88
CA ALA A 150 18.22 -23.28 2.72
C ALA A 150 16.88 -23.66 2.05
N PRO A 151 16.79 -24.84 1.40
CA PRO A 151 15.50 -25.40 0.97
C PRO A 151 14.52 -25.48 2.15
N GLU A 152 13.24 -25.23 1.91
CA GLU A 152 12.25 -25.15 2.99
C GLU A 152 12.15 -26.44 3.82
N ASN A 153 12.29 -27.60 3.18
CA ASN A 153 12.31 -28.91 3.83
C ASN A 153 13.59 -29.21 4.63
N LYS A 154 14.58 -28.31 4.57
CA LYS A 154 15.83 -28.37 5.33
C LYS A 154 15.96 -27.23 6.33
N LEU A 155 14.93 -26.40 6.49
CA LEU A 155 14.92 -25.25 7.39
C LEU A 155 13.78 -25.39 8.40
N ARG A 156 14.11 -25.35 9.68
CA ARG A 156 13.13 -25.24 10.76
C ARG A 156 13.28 -23.88 11.44
N VAL A 157 12.18 -23.15 11.60
CA VAL A 157 12.13 -21.89 12.35
C VAL A 157 11.23 -22.08 13.56
N ILE A 158 11.71 -21.70 14.73
CA ILE A 158 11.05 -21.88 16.02
C ILE A 158 10.97 -20.52 16.70
N ALA A 159 9.76 -20.11 17.08
CA ALA A 159 9.56 -19.00 17.99
C ALA A 159 9.31 -19.58 19.40
N PRO A 160 10.21 -19.37 20.39
CA PRO A 160 9.93 -19.67 21.78
C PRO A 160 8.95 -18.64 22.37
N ASP A 161 8.81 -18.58 23.70
CA ASP A 161 8.12 -17.45 24.33
C ASP A 161 8.79 -16.13 23.92
N VAL A 162 7.99 -15.14 23.50
CA VAL A 162 8.47 -13.85 22.99
C VAL A 162 7.99 -12.72 23.91
N GLY A 163 8.93 -11.94 24.45
CA GLY A 163 8.69 -10.85 25.39
C GLY A 163 8.19 -9.56 24.74
N GLY A 164 7.15 -9.68 23.92
CA GLY A 164 6.55 -8.61 23.13
C GLY A 164 7.20 -8.44 21.76
N GLY A 165 6.40 -7.99 20.78
CA GLY A 165 6.85 -7.75 19.41
C GLY A 165 6.24 -6.51 18.78
N PHE A 166 4.96 -6.24 19.02
CA PHE A 166 4.29 -4.98 18.62
C PHE A 166 4.47 -4.60 17.13
N GLY A 167 4.66 -5.61 16.27
CA GLY A 167 4.86 -5.46 14.83
C GLY A 167 6.33 -5.48 14.38
N SER A 168 7.33 -5.16 15.21
CA SER A 168 8.73 -5.22 14.74
C SER A 168 9.20 -6.65 14.52
N LYS A 169 8.77 -7.60 15.35
CA LYS A 169 9.18 -9.01 15.29
C LYS A 169 8.41 -9.86 14.26
N ILE A 170 7.60 -9.25 13.40
CA ILE A 170 7.03 -9.93 12.22
C ILE A 170 7.97 -9.90 11.01
N TYR A 171 8.92 -8.97 10.98
CA TYR A 171 9.94 -8.85 9.94
C TYR A 171 11.00 -9.95 10.09
N ILE A 172 11.66 -10.28 8.98
CA ILE A 172 12.87 -11.10 8.98
C ILE A 172 14.04 -10.13 8.84
N TYR A 173 14.96 -10.18 9.79
CA TYR A 173 16.11 -9.28 9.83
C TYR A 173 17.38 -9.97 9.33
N PRO A 174 18.46 -9.21 9.05
CA PRO A 174 19.72 -9.80 8.61
C PRO A 174 20.30 -10.79 9.62
N GLU A 175 20.10 -10.57 10.92
CA GLU A 175 20.76 -11.33 11.97
C GLU A 175 20.30 -12.80 12.04
N GLU A 176 19.04 -13.12 11.73
CA GLU A 176 18.60 -14.52 11.60
C GLU A 176 19.37 -15.25 10.49
N ILE A 177 19.57 -14.59 9.36
CA ILE A 177 20.27 -15.14 8.19
C ILE A 177 21.76 -15.30 8.52
N VAL A 178 22.37 -14.29 9.11
CA VAL A 178 23.79 -14.29 9.48
C VAL A 178 24.09 -15.38 10.50
N CYS A 179 23.23 -15.60 11.51
CA CYS A 179 23.43 -16.68 12.47
C CYS A 179 23.43 -18.07 11.81
N LEU A 180 22.48 -18.32 10.89
CA LEU A 180 22.41 -19.60 10.17
C LEU A 180 23.61 -19.81 9.24
N TRP A 181 23.97 -18.78 8.48
CA TRP A 181 25.13 -18.81 7.59
C TRP A 181 26.44 -19.03 8.39
N ALA A 182 26.63 -18.27 9.46
CA ALA A 182 27.80 -18.38 10.32
C ALA A 182 27.89 -19.77 10.95
N SER A 183 26.76 -20.30 11.45
CA SER A 183 26.73 -21.65 12.04
C SER A 183 27.16 -22.73 11.06
N LYS A 184 26.73 -22.66 9.79
CA LYS A 184 27.22 -23.58 8.76
C LYS A 184 28.72 -23.44 8.52
N LYS A 185 29.23 -22.20 8.49
CA LYS A 185 30.63 -21.91 8.18
C LYS A 185 31.58 -22.32 9.31
N THR A 186 31.16 -22.18 10.57
CA THR A 186 32.01 -22.45 11.73
C THR A 186 31.79 -23.85 12.31
N GLY A 187 30.67 -24.51 11.99
CA GLY A 187 30.34 -25.84 12.52
C GLY A 187 29.86 -25.82 13.97
N VAL A 188 29.48 -24.66 14.51
CA VAL A 188 28.93 -24.51 15.87
C VAL A 188 27.64 -23.69 15.84
N PRO A 189 26.73 -23.84 16.82
CA PRO A 189 25.58 -22.94 16.97
C PRO A 189 26.04 -21.49 17.17
N VAL A 190 25.36 -20.54 16.53
CA VAL A 190 25.67 -19.11 16.60
C VAL A 190 24.47 -18.35 17.15
N LYS A 191 24.66 -17.69 18.30
CA LYS A 191 23.65 -16.89 18.98
C LYS A 191 23.95 -15.41 18.80
N TRP A 192 22.92 -14.63 18.52
CA TRP A 192 22.92 -13.17 18.57
C TRP A 192 21.74 -12.69 19.42
N VAL A 193 21.99 -11.64 20.21
CA VAL A 193 20.98 -10.96 21.04
C VAL A 193 21.27 -9.48 20.94
N ALA A 194 20.30 -8.71 20.47
CA ALA A 194 20.40 -7.26 20.42
C ALA A 194 20.44 -6.68 21.84
N ASP A 195 21.22 -5.62 22.01
CA ASP A 195 21.01 -4.69 23.11
C ASP A 195 19.85 -3.72 22.80
N ARG A 196 19.54 -2.85 23.76
CA ARG A 196 18.48 -1.85 23.60
C ARG A 196 18.82 -0.83 22.52
N THR A 197 20.07 -0.39 22.44
CA THR A 197 20.53 0.62 21.47
C THR A 197 20.41 0.09 20.05
N GLU A 198 20.85 -1.15 19.80
CA GLU A 198 20.67 -1.86 18.53
C GLU A 198 19.19 -1.96 18.16
N SER A 199 18.31 -2.23 19.13
CA SER A 199 16.86 -2.26 18.88
C SER A 199 16.31 -0.90 18.45
N PHE A 200 16.81 0.20 19.01
CA PHE A 200 16.43 1.55 18.58
C PHE A 200 16.97 1.89 17.18
N LEU A 201 18.15 1.39 16.82
CA LEU A 201 18.82 1.73 15.56
C LEU A 201 18.37 0.87 14.37
N ALA A 202 18.07 -0.42 14.59
CA ALA A 202 17.97 -1.41 13.52
C ALA A 202 16.63 -2.15 13.44
N ASP A 203 15.75 -2.01 14.44
CA ASP A 203 14.40 -2.59 14.34
C ASP A 203 13.57 -1.85 13.28
N ALA A 204 12.55 -2.52 12.75
CA ALA A 204 11.57 -1.87 11.92
C ALA A 204 10.83 -0.78 12.73
N HIS A 205 10.99 0.47 12.33
CA HIS A 205 10.23 1.59 12.85
C HIS A 205 8.87 1.68 12.15
N GLY A 206 7.93 2.37 12.78
CA GLY A 206 6.61 2.62 12.22
C GLY A 206 6.28 4.09 12.11
N ARG A 207 5.16 4.38 11.42
CA ARG A 207 4.61 5.71 11.19
C ARG A 207 5.47 6.52 10.23
N ASP A 208 5.99 7.66 10.65
CA ASP A 208 6.77 8.60 9.84
C ASP A 208 6.02 9.07 8.59
N HIS A 209 4.78 9.52 8.81
CA HIS A 209 3.91 10.06 7.78
C HIS A 209 3.80 11.57 7.90
N VAL A 210 3.86 12.26 6.78
CA VAL A 210 3.39 13.64 6.65
C VAL A 210 2.17 13.62 5.74
N SER A 211 1.00 13.85 6.33
CA SER A 211 -0.28 13.78 5.64
C SER A 211 -0.92 15.16 5.54
N THR A 212 -1.43 15.50 4.36
CA THR A 212 -2.43 16.58 4.20
C THR A 212 -3.79 15.93 4.03
N VAL A 213 -4.71 16.29 4.92
CA VAL A 213 -6.05 15.72 5.02
C VAL A 213 -7.06 16.81 4.72
N GLU A 214 -8.03 16.50 3.86
CA GLU A 214 -9.15 17.36 3.53
C GLU A 214 -10.45 16.59 3.75
N MET A 215 -11.34 17.15 4.56
CA MET A 215 -12.65 16.56 4.86
C MET A 215 -13.74 17.54 4.47
N ALA A 216 -14.67 17.09 3.64
CA ALA A 216 -15.79 17.88 3.15
C ALA A 216 -17.08 17.51 3.86
N PHE A 217 -17.88 18.52 4.20
CA PHE A 217 -19.16 18.38 4.87
C PHE A 217 -20.29 19.03 4.07
N ASP A 218 -21.48 18.44 4.13
CA ASP A 218 -22.70 19.10 3.68
C ASP A 218 -23.22 20.11 4.73
N LYS A 219 -24.34 20.76 4.42
CA LYS A 219 -24.96 21.78 5.28
C LYS A 219 -25.49 21.22 6.61
N ASP A 220 -25.67 19.91 6.71
CA ASP A 220 -26.18 19.20 7.88
C ASP A 220 -25.02 18.53 8.66
N ASN A 221 -23.77 18.92 8.35
CA ASN A 221 -22.53 18.40 8.93
C ASN A 221 -22.28 16.90 8.67
N ARG A 222 -22.86 16.32 7.61
CA ARG A 222 -22.50 14.95 7.19
C ARG A 222 -21.22 14.97 6.37
N ILE A 223 -20.33 14.01 6.62
CA ILE A 223 -19.10 13.84 5.84
C ILE A 223 -19.47 13.38 4.43
N THR A 224 -19.00 14.10 3.42
CA THR A 224 -19.28 13.83 2.00
C THR A 224 -18.05 13.35 1.25
N ALA A 225 -16.85 13.76 1.66
CA ALA A 225 -15.61 13.28 1.09
C ALA A 225 -14.44 13.37 2.07
N LEU A 226 -13.48 12.47 1.90
CA LEU A 226 -12.18 12.50 2.56
C LEU A 226 -11.10 12.35 1.50
N LYS A 227 -10.18 13.32 1.42
CA LYS A 227 -8.99 13.25 0.57
C LYS A 227 -7.76 13.29 1.46
N VAL A 228 -6.84 12.34 1.24
CA VAL A 228 -5.60 12.26 1.99
C VAL A 228 -4.41 12.11 1.05
N ASP A 229 -3.46 13.03 1.16
CA ASP A 229 -2.17 12.98 0.47
C ASP A 229 -1.07 12.77 1.51
N THR A 230 -0.43 11.60 1.49
CA THR A 230 0.57 11.18 2.47
C THR A 230 1.94 11.02 1.82
N ILE A 231 2.97 11.58 2.44
CA ILE A 231 4.36 11.23 2.20
C ILE A 231 4.76 10.26 3.31
N ALA A 232 5.16 9.05 2.94
CA ALA A 232 5.57 8.00 3.88
C ALA A 232 7.08 7.77 3.75
N ASN A 233 7.79 7.86 4.86
CA ASN A 233 9.23 7.60 4.88
C ASN A 233 9.50 6.10 5.05
N LEU A 234 10.20 5.49 4.09
CA LEU A 234 10.58 4.07 4.13
C LEU A 234 11.92 3.82 4.85
N GLY A 235 12.67 4.86 5.19
CA GLY A 235 14.08 4.72 5.57
C GLY A 235 14.97 4.37 4.37
N ALA A 236 16.14 3.80 4.64
CA ALA A 236 17.16 3.54 3.63
C ALA A 236 16.80 2.37 2.69
N TYR A 237 15.98 1.43 3.17
CA TYR A 237 15.67 0.19 2.46
C TYR A 237 14.19 -0.13 2.50
N MET A 238 13.69 -0.72 1.42
CA MET A 238 12.33 -1.25 1.39
C MET A 238 12.30 -2.62 2.08
N SER A 239 12.18 -2.62 3.41
CA SER A 239 12.07 -3.85 4.22
C SER A 239 10.77 -4.61 3.91
N LEU A 240 10.68 -5.85 4.40
CA LEU A 240 9.69 -6.86 4.00
C LEU A 240 8.24 -6.36 3.87
N PHE A 241 7.80 -5.48 4.77
CA PHE A 241 6.45 -4.91 4.78
C PHE A 241 6.40 -3.39 4.63
N SER A 242 7.53 -2.71 4.39
CA SER A 242 7.58 -1.25 4.44
C SER A 242 6.77 -0.57 3.34
N SER A 243 6.52 -1.22 2.21
CA SER A 243 5.67 -0.68 1.14
C SER A 243 4.18 -0.89 1.42
N CYS A 244 3.79 -2.03 2.00
CA CYS A 244 2.38 -2.38 2.21
C CYS A 244 1.76 -1.70 3.43
N VAL A 245 2.55 -1.47 4.49
CA VAL A 245 2.11 -0.82 5.74
C VAL A 245 1.58 0.60 5.50
N PRO A 246 2.33 1.53 4.88
CA PRO A 246 1.87 2.90 4.66
C PRO A 246 0.90 3.03 3.48
N THR A 247 0.69 1.97 2.69
CA THR A 247 -0.23 1.97 1.54
C THR A 247 -1.49 1.19 1.87
N TYR A 248 -1.55 -0.10 1.56
CA TYR A 248 -2.74 -0.94 1.69
C TYR A 248 -3.27 -1.00 3.12
N LEU A 249 -2.41 -1.23 4.11
CA LEU A 249 -2.85 -1.39 5.50
C LEU A 249 -3.27 -0.07 6.15
N TYR A 250 -2.88 1.07 5.57
CA TYR A 250 -3.22 2.41 6.02
C TYR A 250 -4.44 2.97 5.28
N ALA A 251 -4.39 3.01 3.95
CA ALA A 251 -5.37 3.72 3.12
C ALA A 251 -6.75 3.06 3.16
N THR A 252 -6.80 1.73 3.26
CA THR A 252 -8.08 0.98 3.34
C THR A 252 -8.82 1.21 4.66
N LEU A 253 -8.15 1.77 5.67
CA LEU A 253 -8.72 2.05 6.98
C LEU A 253 -9.20 3.51 7.14
N LEU A 254 -9.05 4.36 6.13
CA LEU A 254 -9.34 5.79 6.23
C LEU A 254 -10.82 6.13 6.49
N SER A 255 -11.74 5.25 6.12
CA SER A 255 -13.16 5.43 6.50
C SER A 255 -13.35 5.36 8.01
N GLY A 256 -12.46 4.67 8.74
CA GLY A 256 -12.62 4.38 10.16
C GLY A 256 -13.99 3.75 10.42
N GLN A 257 -14.75 4.38 11.33
CA GLN A 257 -16.13 3.99 11.65
C GLN A 257 -17.19 4.89 10.99
N TYR A 258 -16.78 5.77 10.07
CA TYR A 258 -17.65 6.77 9.47
C TYR A 258 -18.12 6.34 8.08
N ASN A 259 -19.38 6.65 7.77
CA ASN A 259 -19.92 6.48 6.42
C ASN A 259 -19.48 7.68 5.56
N ILE A 260 -18.39 7.50 4.80
CA ILE A 260 -17.84 8.52 3.91
C ILE A 260 -18.00 8.04 2.47
N PRO A 261 -18.89 8.66 1.66
CA PRO A 261 -19.25 8.13 0.35
C PRO A 261 -18.14 8.27 -0.72
N ALA A 262 -17.17 9.16 -0.51
CA ALA A 262 -16.04 9.34 -1.40
C ALA A 262 -14.73 9.47 -0.61
N ILE A 263 -13.83 8.49 -0.75
CA ILE A 263 -12.49 8.54 -0.15
C ILE A 263 -11.46 8.47 -1.27
N HIS A 264 -10.46 9.35 -1.21
CA HIS A 264 -9.26 9.24 -2.03
C HIS A 264 -8.02 9.29 -1.14
N ALA A 265 -7.11 8.35 -1.37
CA ALA A 265 -5.83 8.27 -0.70
C ALA A 265 -4.72 8.19 -1.74
N ASN A 266 -3.77 9.11 -1.65
CA ASN A 266 -2.55 9.09 -2.44
C ASN A 266 -1.35 9.00 -1.50
N VAL A 267 -0.51 7.99 -1.67
CA VAL A 267 0.66 7.76 -0.83
C VAL A 267 1.90 7.79 -1.70
N ARG A 268 2.82 8.70 -1.39
CA ARG A 268 4.15 8.78 -2.00
C ARG A 268 5.17 8.27 -0.99
N ALA A 269 5.76 7.13 -1.29
CA ALA A 269 6.83 6.56 -0.49
C ALA A 269 8.18 7.19 -0.89
N VAL A 270 9.00 7.55 0.08
CA VAL A 270 10.33 8.15 -0.14
C VAL A 270 11.41 7.40 0.64
N TYR A 271 12.60 7.31 0.06
CA TYR A 271 13.79 6.81 0.74
C TYR A 271 14.49 7.95 1.49
N THR A 272 15.02 7.65 2.68
CA THR A 272 15.88 8.57 3.46
C THR A 272 17.04 7.82 4.08
N ASN A 273 18.11 8.50 4.48
CA ASN A 273 19.25 7.87 5.16
C ASN A 273 18.96 7.64 6.65
N THR A 274 17.95 6.82 6.95
CA THR A 274 17.48 6.46 8.30
C THR A 274 16.89 5.06 8.33
#